data_AF-A0A8T3QAI2-F1
#
_entry.id   AF-A0A8T3QAI2-F1
#
_cell.length_a   1.000
_cell.length_b   1.000
_cell.length_c   1.000
_cell.angle_alpha   90.00
_cell.angle_beta   90.00
_cell.angle_gamma   90.00
#
_symmetry.space_group_name_H-M   'P 1'
#
loop_
_entity.id
_entity.type
_entity.pdbx_description
1 polymer ?
#
loop_
_entity_poly.entity_id
_entity_poly.type
_entity_poly.pdbx_seq_one_letter_code
_entity_poly.pdbx_strand_id
1 'polypeptide(L)'
;MSRPERALLVHRTAWLVALIFGLSWVVSLADPAKAAAWAGDSYSPASASSLIALVNRSRAAAGRPALRIDPTLTSIARWRSNDMLARDDFSHDVPGYGSVFKKLDAVGYCYRIAGENIGWNTAL
;
A
#
# COMPACT_ATOMS: atom_id res chain seq x y z
N MET A 1 52.03 -6.28 -49.64
CA MET A 1 51.33 -7.31 -48.84
C MET A 1 51.52 -6.94 -47.36
N SER A 2 50.67 -6.07 -46.80
CA SER A 2 50.64 -5.75 -45.36
C SER A 2 49.32 -5.05 -44.99
N ARG A 3 48.47 -5.77 -44.29
CA ARG A 3 47.25 -5.35 -43.57
C ARG A 3 47.35 -6.05 -42.18
N PRO A 4 46.74 -5.59 -41.06
CA PRO A 4 45.87 -4.41 -40.86
C PRO A 4 45.99 -3.81 -39.42
N GLU A 5 46.88 -2.86 -39.14
CA GLU A 5 46.99 -2.31 -37.76
C GLU A 5 45.91 -1.25 -37.42
N ARG A 6 45.23 -0.71 -38.43
CA ARG A 6 44.24 0.37 -38.25
C ARG A 6 42.87 -0.08 -37.73
N ALA A 7 42.56 -1.37 -37.78
CA ALA A 7 41.25 -1.91 -37.34
C ALA A 7 41.14 -2.07 -35.81
N LEU A 8 42.26 -2.21 -35.11
CA LEU A 8 42.31 -2.46 -33.66
C LEU A 8 42.13 -1.19 -32.81
N LEU A 9 42.37 0.00 -33.37
CA LEU A 9 42.24 1.26 -32.62
C LEU A 9 40.77 1.71 -32.47
N VAL A 10 39.95 1.48 -33.50
CA VAL A 10 38.51 1.86 -33.51
C VAL A 10 37.69 0.98 -32.56
N HIS A 11 38.09 -0.29 -32.39
CA HIS A 11 37.46 -1.23 -31.46
C HIS A 11 37.88 -1.05 -30.00
N ARG A 12 38.79 -0.14 -29.65
CA ARG A 12 39.17 0.09 -28.24
C ARG A 12 38.50 1.33 -27.65
N THR A 13 38.16 2.30 -28.49
CA THR A 13 37.39 3.50 -28.10
C THR A 13 35.88 3.23 -28.04
N ALA A 14 35.36 2.30 -28.85
CA ALA A 14 33.93 1.94 -28.84
C ALA A 14 33.48 1.24 -27.53
N TRP A 15 34.35 0.48 -26.85
CA TRP A 15 34.00 -0.19 -25.59
C TRP A 15 34.07 0.72 -24.36
N LEU A 16 34.84 1.81 -24.40
CA LEU A 16 34.90 2.78 -23.30
C LEU A 16 33.66 3.69 -23.26
N VAL A 17 33.00 3.94 -24.39
CA VAL A 17 31.72 4.68 -24.43
C VAL A 17 30.53 3.80 -24.00
N ALA A 18 30.55 2.51 -24.32
CA ALA A 18 29.50 1.56 -23.91
C ALA A 18 29.51 1.24 -22.39
N LEU A 19 30.69 1.24 -21.76
CA LEU A 19 30.82 1.03 -20.31
C LEU A 19 30.32 2.22 -19.47
N ILE A 20 30.47 3.45 -19.95
CA ILE A 20 30.01 4.66 -19.25
C ILE A 20 28.48 4.82 -19.33
N PHE A 21 27.85 4.39 -20.43
CA PHE A 21 26.38 4.34 -20.52
C PHE A 21 25.73 3.13 -19.84
N GLY A 22 26.44 2.00 -19.72
CA GLY A 22 25.95 0.81 -19.03
C GLY A 22 26.01 0.89 -17.50
N LEU A 23 26.98 1.61 -16.94
CA LEU A 23 27.14 1.71 -15.48
C LEU A 23 26.17 2.72 -14.82
N SER A 24 25.58 3.63 -15.59
CA SER A 24 24.63 4.63 -15.07
C SER A 24 23.16 4.20 -15.09
N TRP A 25 22.82 2.96 -15.48
CA TRP A 25 21.44 2.47 -15.49
C TRP A 25 21.10 1.38 -14.45
N VAL A 26 22.05 0.95 -13.62
CA VAL A 26 21.85 -0.22 -12.71
C VAL A 26 21.82 0.15 -11.21
N VAL A 27 21.85 1.42 -10.82
CA VAL A 27 21.82 1.81 -9.39
C VAL A 27 20.59 2.67 -9.06
N SER A 28 19.40 2.09 -9.19
CA SER A 28 18.19 2.58 -8.49
C SER A 28 17.11 1.49 -8.47
N LEU A 29 17.34 0.43 -7.69
CA LEU A 29 16.36 -0.65 -7.50
C LEU A 29 15.68 -0.66 -6.13
N ALA A 30 16.00 0.25 -5.22
CA ALA A 30 15.21 0.48 -4.03
C ALA A 30 15.51 1.87 -3.48
N ASP A 31 14.51 2.75 -3.48
CA ASP A 31 14.55 3.96 -2.66
C ASP A 31 13.82 3.64 -1.33
N PRO A 32 14.54 3.22 -0.27
CA PRO A 32 13.91 2.90 1.01
C PRO A 32 13.17 4.11 1.61
N ALA A 33 13.43 5.33 1.14
CA ALA A 33 12.71 6.52 1.57
C ALA A 33 11.24 6.55 1.10
N LYS A 34 10.91 5.95 -0.05
CA LYS A 34 9.50 5.80 -0.49
C LYS A 34 8.74 4.79 0.36
N ALA A 35 9.38 3.68 0.71
CA ALA A 35 8.80 2.69 1.64
C ALA A 35 8.65 3.28 3.06
N ALA A 36 9.59 4.11 3.51
CA ALA A 36 9.52 4.82 4.78
C ALA A 36 8.48 5.97 4.79
N ALA A 37 8.17 6.57 3.64
CA ALA A 37 7.20 7.66 3.54
C ALA A 37 5.75 7.21 3.76
N TRP A 38 5.41 5.96 3.42
CA TRP A 38 4.10 5.38 3.78
C TRP A 38 4.07 4.81 5.21
N ALA A 39 5.23 4.60 5.83
CA ALA A 39 5.34 4.05 7.18
C ALA A 39 4.96 5.06 8.29
N GLY A 40 4.73 6.34 7.96
CA GLY A 40 4.33 7.38 8.90
C GLY A 40 2.82 7.66 8.88
N ASP A 41 2.19 7.61 10.06
CA ASP A 41 0.83 8.02 10.43
C ASP A 41 -0.02 8.74 9.35
N SER A 42 -0.41 8.00 8.31
CA SER A 42 -1.41 8.43 7.31
C SER A 42 -2.84 8.38 7.86
N TYR A 43 -2.99 7.95 9.11
CA TYR A 43 -4.26 7.97 9.82
C TYR A 43 -4.62 9.38 10.31
N SER A 44 -5.77 9.87 9.85
CA SER A 44 -6.37 11.13 10.33
C SER A 44 -7.71 10.86 11.01
N PRO A 45 -7.85 11.15 12.33
CA PRO A 45 -9.14 11.08 13.03
C PRO A 45 -10.21 11.97 12.40
N ALA A 46 -9.81 13.11 11.83
CA ALA A 46 -10.71 14.02 11.12
C ALA A 46 -11.23 13.39 9.82
N SER A 47 -10.37 12.71 9.06
CA SER A 47 -10.76 11.97 7.86
C SER A 47 -11.69 10.80 8.20
N ALA A 48 -11.38 10.03 9.26
CA ALA A 48 -12.23 8.94 9.73
C ALA A 48 -13.62 9.46 10.16
N SER A 49 -13.68 10.55 10.91
CA SER A 49 -14.94 11.19 11.31
C SER A 49 -15.75 11.69 10.10
N SER A 50 -15.07 12.29 9.12
CA SER A 50 -15.69 12.76 7.89
C SER A 50 -16.26 11.61 7.06
N LEU A 51 -15.56 10.48 6.99
CA LEU A 51 -16.02 9.26 6.32
C LEU A 51 -17.29 8.73 6.97
N ILE A 52 -17.33 8.61 8.31
CA ILE A 52 -18.55 8.16 9.01
C ILE A 52 -19.71 9.13 8.79
N ALA A 53 -19.46 10.45 8.78
CA ALA A 53 -20.49 11.44 8.48
C ALA A 53 -21.04 11.28 7.06
N LEU A 54 -20.19 11.03 6.06
CA LEU A 54 -20.59 10.74 4.67
C LEU A 54 -21.43 9.46 4.58
N VAL A 55 -20.99 8.38 5.23
CA VAL A 55 -21.72 7.10 5.28
C VAL A 55 -23.09 7.30 5.90
N ASN A 56 -23.19 8.02 7.02
CA ASN A 56 -24.46 8.28 7.68
C ASN A 56 -25.39 9.19 6.85
N ARG A 57 -24.85 10.13 6.06
CA ARG A 57 -25.65 10.87 5.08
C ARG A 57 -26.22 9.96 3.99
N SER A 58 -25.41 9.07 3.44
CA SER A 58 -25.87 8.07 2.44
C SER A 58 -26.96 7.16 3.02
N ARG A 59 -26.80 6.72 4.27
CA ARG A 59 -27.79 5.91 4.99
C ARG A 59 -29.10 6.67 5.19
N ALA A 60 -29.05 7.93 5.60
CA ALA A 60 -30.23 8.77 5.75
C ALA A 60 -30.99 8.93 4.42
N ALA A 61 -30.27 9.17 3.32
CA ALA A 61 -30.87 9.24 1.98
C ALA A 61 -31.56 7.93 1.57
N ALA A 62 -31.09 6.79 2.07
CA ALA A 62 -31.69 5.48 1.86
C ALA A 62 -32.75 5.08 2.92
N GLY A 63 -33.16 5.99 3.81
CA GLY A 63 -34.14 5.71 4.87
C GLY A 63 -33.62 4.74 5.95
N ARG A 64 -32.29 4.64 6.13
CA ARG A 64 -31.63 3.75 7.09
C ARG A 64 -31.21 4.52 8.35
N PRO A 65 -31.29 3.90 9.55
CA PRO A 65 -30.76 4.51 10.78
C PRO A 65 -29.25 4.79 10.71
N ALA A 66 -28.79 5.85 11.37
CA ALA A 66 -27.37 6.16 11.47
C ALA A 66 -26.58 5.05 12.19
N LEU A 67 -25.36 4.79 11.73
CA LEU A 67 -24.38 3.96 12.43
C LEU A 67 -23.81 4.72 13.61
N ARG A 68 -23.53 3.99 14.69
CA ARG A 68 -22.81 4.48 15.87
C ARG A 68 -21.35 4.07 15.77
N ILE A 69 -20.45 4.99 16.11
CA ILE A 69 -19.02 4.68 16.22
C ILE A 69 -18.81 3.82 17.45
N ASP A 70 -18.05 2.73 17.28
CA ASP A 70 -17.60 1.84 18.34
C ASP A 70 -16.06 1.89 18.41
N PRO A 71 -15.47 2.20 19.59
CA PRO A 71 -14.01 2.30 19.73
C PRO A 71 -13.28 0.98 19.45
N THR A 72 -13.87 -0.17 19.77
CA THR A 72 -13.29 -1.49 19.52
C THR A 72 -13.23 -1.76 18.02
N LEU A 73 -14.32 -1.50 17.30
CA LEU A 73 -14.35 -1.62 15.84
C LEU A 73 -13.39 -0.64 15.16
N THR A 74 -13.25 0.57 15.71
CA THR A 74 -12.29 1.56 15.21
C THR A 74 -10.85 1.06 15.36
N SER A 75 -10.51 0.48 16.51
CA SER A 75 -9.19 -0.10 16.76
C SER A 75 -8.88 -1.25 15.80
N ILE A 76 -9.85 -2.14 15.57
CA ILE A 76 -9.71 -3.28 14.64
C ILE A 76 -9.57 -2.81 13.20
N ALA A 77 -10.35 -1.82 12.77
CA ALA A 77 -10.22 -1.24 11.44
C ALA A 77 -8.83 -0.62 11.22
N ARG A 78 -8.27 0.08 12.22
CA ARG A 78 -6.91 0.63 12.15
C ARG A 78 -5.84 -0.46 12.09
N TRP A 79 -5.98 -1.51 12.89
CA TRP A 79 -5.11 -2.68 12.79
C TRP A 79 -5.15 -3.29 11.39
N ARG A 80 -6.35 -3.46 10.82
CA ARG A 80 -6.54 -4.06 9.50
C ARG A 80 -5.90 -3.22 8.38
N SER A 81 -6.14 -1.90 8.37
CA SER A 81 -5.55 -1.03 7.34
C SER A 81 -4.02 -0.99 7.43
N ASN A 82 -3.48 -1.03 8.65
CA ASN A 82 -2.04 -1.12 8.85
C ASN A 82 -1.46 -2.46 8.37
N ASP A 83 -2.19 -3.57 8.58
CA ASP A 83 -1.78 -4.89 8.08
C ASP A 83 -1.75 -4.93 6.54
N MET A 84 -2.77 -4.40 5.87
CA MET A 84 -2.78 -4.27 4.40
C MET A 84 -1.57 -3.49 3.90
N LEU A 85 -1.30 -2.35 4.53
CA LEU A 85 -0.17 -1.50 4.18
C LEU A 85 1.17 -2.21 4.41
N ALA A 86 1.34 -2.86 5.57
CA ALA A 86 2.59 -3.52 5.94
C ALA A 86 2.93 -4.72 5.04
N ARG A 87 1.92 -5.33 4.41
CA ARG A 87 2.08 -6.52 3.58
C ARG A 87 1.95 -6.26 2.09
N ASP A 88 1.67 -5.02 1.70
CA ASP A 88 1.34 -4.64 0.32
C ASP A 88 0.21 -5.53 -0.26
N ASP A 89 -0.82 -5.78 0.54
CA ASP A 89 -1.93 -6.69 0.21
C ASP A 89 -3.29 -6.02 0.44
N PHE A 90 -4.14 -6.03 -0.58
CA PHE A 90 -5.50 -5.46 -0.54
C PHE A 90 -6.54 -6.56 -0.70
N SER A 91 -6.84 -7.23 0.41
CA SER A 91 -7.70 -8.42 0.45
C SER A 91 -8.63 -8.42 1.68
N HIS A 92 -9.70 -9.19 1.64
CA HIS A 92 -10.49 -9.53 2.85
C HIS A 92 -9.88 -10.71 3.63
N ASP A 93 -9.01 -11.48 2.99
CA ASP A 93 -8.18 -12.46 3.67
C ASP A 93 -7.00 -11.76 4.35
N VAL A 94 -6.63 -12.25 5.53
CA VAL A 94 -5.48 -11.80 6.30
C VAL A 94 -4.51 -12.97 6.35
N PRO A 95 -3.43 -12.98 5.56
CA PRO A 95 -2.58 -14.16 5.42
C PRO A 95 -2.06 -14.68 6.77
N GLY A 96 -2.23 -15.97 7.04
CA GLY A 96 -1.85 -16.59 8.31
C GLY A 96 -2.76 -16.27 9.52
N TYR A 97 -3.76 -15.40 9.34
CA TYR A 97 -4.75 -15.07 10.37
C TYR A 97 -6.16 -15.53 9.97
N GLY A 98 -6.56 -15.37 8.70
CA GLY A 98 -7.88 -15.70 8.17
C GLY A 98 -8.63 -14.44 7.75
N SER A 99 -9.44 -13.86 8.63
CA SER A 99 -10.21 -12.65 8.30
C SER A 99 -10.31 -11.70 9.49
N VAL A 100 -10.78 -10.47 9.23
CA VAL A 100 -11.10 -9.51 10.31
C VAL A 100 -12.17 -10.02 11.26
N PHE A 101 -13.05 -10.93 10.83
CA PHE A 101 -14.09 -11.51 11.69
C PHE A 101 -13.49 -12.43 12.74
N LYS A 102 -12.43 -13.17 12.40
CA LYS A 102 -11.66 -13.92 13.41
C LYS A 102 -11.02 -12.99 14.45
N LYS A 103 -10.69 -11.74 14.07
CA LYS A 103 -10.21 -10.73 15.02
C LYS A 103 -11.31 -10.29 15.96
N LEU A 104 -12.53 -10.07 15.45
CA LEU A 104 -13.71 -9.79 16.29
C LEU A 104 -13.96 -10.93 17.28
N ASP A 105 -13.92 -12.18 16.83
CA ASP A 105 -14.11 -13.35 17.69
C ASP A 105 -13.01 -13.47 18.74
N ALA A 106 -11.75 -13.27 18.34
CA ALA A 106 -10.60 -13.37 19.24
C ALA A 106 -10.60 -12.32 20.36
N VAL A 107 -11.21 -11.14 20.13
CA VAL A 107 -11.39 -10.11 21.17
C VAL A 107 -12.73 -10.24 21.91
N GLY A 108 -13.54 -11.25 21.58
CA GLY A 108 -14.86 -11.46 22.20
C GLY A 108 -15.88 -10.39 21.84
N TYR A 109 -15.77 -9.75 20.67
CA TYR A 109 -16.76 -8.75 20.25
C TYR A 109 -18.08 -9.44 19.90
N CYS A 110 -19.17 -9.04 20.56
CA CYS A 110 -20.49 -9.61 20.32
C CYS A 110 -21.16 -8.97 19.09
N TYR A 111 -21.47 -9.77 18.07
CA TYR A 111 -22.21 -9.32 16.88
C TYR A 111 -23.15 -10.40 16.37
N ARG A 112 -24.18 -9.99 15.61
CA ARG A 112 -25.10 -10.91 14.90
C ARG A 112 -24.72 -11.09 13.44
N ILE A 113 -24.33 -9.98 12.80
CA ILE A 113 -23.85 -9.92 11.41
C ILE A 113 -22.75 -8.86 11.41
N ALA A 114 -21.66 -9.15 10.70
CA ALA A 114 -20.57 -8.21 10.48
C ALA A 114 -20.26 -8.13 8.98
N GLY A 115 -19.73 -6.98 8.56
CA GLY A 115 -19.27 -6.74 7.19
C GLY A 115 -18.05 -5.85 7.22
N GLU A 116 -17.18 -6.03 6.24
CA GLU A 116 -15.95 -5.26 6.07
C GLU A 116 -16.00 -4.58 4.71
N ASN A 117 -15.77 -3.27 4.68
CA ASN A 117 -15.50 -2.53 3.45
C ASN A 117 -14.04 -2.07 3.50
N ILE A 118 -13.27 -2.43 2.48
CA ILE A 118 -11.89 -1.98 2.29
C ILE A 118 -11.84 -1.02 1.09
N GLY A 119 -10.98 -0.02 1.19
CA GLY A 119 -10.82 0.99 0.16
C GLY A 119 -9.36 1.44 0.08
N TRP A 120 -8.88 1.59 -1.13
CA TRP A 120 -7.59 2.16 -1.43
C TRP A 120 -7.78 3.39 -2.32
N ASN A 121 -6.83 4.32 -2.26
CA ASN A 121 -6.83 5.50 -3.12
C ASN A 121 -5.39 5.75 -3.55
N THR A 122 -5.19 6.09 -4.81
CA THR A 122 -3.89 6.41 -5.41
C THR A 122 -3.66 7.90 -5.53
N ALA A 123 -4.49 8.74 -4.92
CA ALA A 123 -4.32 10.19 -4.99
C ALA A 123 -2.97 10.61 -4.39
N LEU A 124 -2.06 11.00 -5.30
CA LEU A 124 -0.91 11.87 -5.07
C LEU A 124 -1.40 13.32 -4.92
#